data_AF-A0A5C9A418-F1
#
_entry.id   AF-A0A5C9A418-F1
#
_cell.length_a   1.000
_cell.length_b   1.000
_cell.length_c   1.000
_cell.angle_alpha   90.00
_cell.angle_beta   90.00
_cell.angle_gamma   90.00
#
_symmetry.space_group_name_H-M   'P 1'
#
loop_
_entity.id
_entity.type
_entity.pdbx_description
1 polymer ?
#
loop_
_entity_poly.entity_id
_entity_poly.type
_entity_poly.pdbx_seq_one_letter_code
_entity_poly.pdbx_strand_id
1 'polypeptide(L)'
;MTGTSHSLLAAALCSGLCAATTTFAADDYPRQALFGDTHVHTGWSADAGMDGAVVDPFQAYQFGRGEEITSNTGMKAKLHRPFDWFMVTDHSDGMGVINEIVAGNPEMMASPVLKRWRDALQEGGAAAASAKSELVRMQSNGELPSQVTDPKWMVSAWEQTIKAAEQYYKPGEFTTFIAYEWTVNADGGDNLHRNVIFRDGADRAAQVRPLTTFETQEPKKLWAWMKAYEDKTGGRVLAIPHNGNMSNGRMFEEQQFDGTPMTREWAETRAHYEPLYELTQIKGQSESHPLLSPGDEFASWDLWDRGNLILVPKPEGSFPKEYWREALKAGMRIEGELGANPFRYGANAGTDTHTGLSTSEEDNFFGKFKTLEPRKERWNFPLLEGESDNYMGWEMAGSGAMGVWATENTREAIWDAMKRRETFATTGPRMTLRFFGGYDFRQSDLGVDLAEAGYQRGVPMGADLKADSDGRVPTFIVAAQRDPQGANLDRLQVIKGWVDVDGEVQERIYDVAWSDGRKPGADGKLPAVGSTVDTAKATYSNRIGDDAFAAVWTDPDFDASQRAFYYLRVLEIPTPRWTLYDKVRYGADMPDSVPLVHQERAFSSPIWYVPKG
;
A
#
# COMPACT_ATOMS: atom_id res chain seq x y z
N MET A 1 -8.35 -30.19 -79.29
CA MET A 1 -9.62 -30.75 -78.76
C MET A 1 -9.33 -31.30 -77.37
N THR A 2 -10.29 -31.12 -76.45
CA THR A 2 -10.35 -31.56 -75.03
C THR A 2 -9.24 -30.99 -74.14
N GLY A 3 -9.44 -30.11 -73.17
CA GLY A 3 -10.64 -29.72 -72.41
C GLY A 3 -10.20 -29.60 -70.93
N THR A 4 -10.25 -28.40 -70.33
CA THR A 4 -11.09 -28.04 -69.16
C THR A 4 -10.82 -28.85 -67.88
N SER A 5 -10.57 -28.32 -66.68
CA SER A 5 -10.79 -27.00 -66.08
C SER A 5 -10.16 -26.94 -64.68
N HIS A 6 -9.77 -25.73 -64.27
CA HIS A 6 -9.86 -25.08 -62.95
C HIS A 6 -9.87 -25.92 -61.66
N SER A 7 -9.01 -25.53 -60.71
CA SER A 7 -9.34 -25.55 -59.28
C SER A 7 -8.61 -24.41 -58.55
N LEU A 8 -9.40 -23.69 -57.73
CA LEU A 8 -9.03 -22.51 -56.96
C LEU A 8 -7.92 -22.82 -55.94
N LEU A 9 -6.97 -21.90 -55.79
CA LEU A 9 -6.01 -21.89 -54.69
C LEU A 9 -6.65 -21.24 -53.46
N ALA A 10 -6.89 -22.03 -52.42
CA ALA A 10 -7.16 -21.55 -51.07
C ALA A 10 -5.81 -21.40 -50.34
N ALA A 11 -5.48 -20.17 -49.92
CA ALA A 11 -4.32 -19.91 -49.08
C ALA A 11 -4.72 -20.10 -47.61
N ALA A 12 -4.21 -21.16 -46.98
CA ALA A 12 -4.25 -21.35 -45.54
C ALA A 12 -3.01 -20.67 -44.92
N LEU A 13 -3.21 -19.55 -44.24
CA LEU A 13 -2.22 -18.94 -43.35
C LEU A 13 -2.29 -19.67 -42.00
N CYS A 14 -1.29 -20.49 -41.72
CA CYS A 14 -1.06 -21.06 -40.40
C CYS A 14 -0.17 -20.08 -39.62
N SER A 15 -0.77 -19.32 -38.70
CA SER A 15 -0.07 -18.45 -37.76
C SER A 15 0.39 -19.29 -36.56
N GLY A 16 1.67 -19.68 -36.57
CA GLY A 16 2.35 -20.19 -35.38
C GLY A 16 2.68 -19.03 -34.45
N LEU A 17 2.03 -18.96 -33.28
CA LEU A 17 2.54 -18.17 -32.15
C LEU A 17 3.75 -18.90 -31.58
N CYS A 18 4.96 -18.43 -31.91
CA CYS A 18 6.13 -18.71 -31.08
C CYS A 18 5.98 -17.90 -29.78
N ALA A 19 6.02 -18.60 -28.65
CA ALA A 19 6.25 -17.99 -27.35
C ALA A 19 7.59 -17.25 -27.39
N ALA A 20 7.56 -15.94 -27.17
CA ALA A 20 8.78 -15.16 -27.00
C ALA A 20 9.34 -15.48 -25.60
N THR A 21 10.37 -16.30 -25.54
CA THR A 21 11.29 -16.33 -24.40
C THR A 21 12.17 -15.09 -24.51
N THR A 22 11.84 -14.03 -23.78
CA THR A 22 12.72 -12.87 -23.63
C THR A 22 13.96 -13.32 -22.85
N THR A 23 15.07 -13.49 -23.56
CA THR A 23 16.39 -13.65 -22.95
C THR A 23 16.89 -12.26 -22.57
N PHE A 24 16.90 -11.95 -21.28
CA PHE A 24 17.47 -10.70 -20.77
C PHE A 24 18.99 -10.75 -20.93
N ALA A 25 19.58 -9.70 -21.53
CA ALA A 25 21.02 -9.47 -21.44
C ALA A 25 21.40 -9.16 -19.97
N ALA A 26 22.67 -9.33 -19.60
CA ALA A 26 23.15 -9.24 -18.21
C ALA A 26 22.91 -7.86 -17.52
N ASP A 27 22.45 -6.83 -18.25
CA ASP A 27 22.13 -5.49 -17.76
C ASP A 27 20.64 -5.10 -17.86
N ASP A 28 19.73 -6.03 -18.22
CA ASP A 28 18.35 -5.70 -18.66
C ASP A 28 17.26 -5.97 -17.62
N TYR A 29 17.63 -6.24 -16.37
CA TYR A 29 16.68 -6.45 -15.27
C TYR A 29 17.03 -5.63 -14.02
N PRO A 30 16.04 -5.26 -13.19
CA PRO A 30 16.26 -4.53 -11.94
C PRO A 30 17.34 -5.16 -11.08
N ARG A 31 18.29 -4.37 -10.58
CA ARG A 31 19.35 -4.83 -9.64
C ARG A 31 19.28 -4.20 -8.26
N GLN A 32 18.56 -3.08 -8.12
CA GLN A 32 18.39 -2.36 -6.86
C GLN A 32 16.90 -2.17 -6.56
N ALA A 33 16.55 -2.31 -5.29
CA ALA A 33 15.22 -1.96 -4.82
C ALA A 33 15.22 -0.46 -4.49
N LEU A 34 14.29 0.27 -5.09
CA LEU A 34 14.08 1.69 -4.81
C LEU A 34 12.92 1.85 -3.82
N PHE A 35 13.13 2.67 -2.79
CA PHE A 35 12.17 2.87 -1.72
C PHE A 35 11.49 4.22 -1.78
N GLY A 36 10.20 4.24 -1.51
CA GLY A 36 9.39 5.45 -1.47
C GLY A 36 8.09 5.29 -0.69
N ASP A 37 7.30 6.35 -0.74
CA ASP A 37 5.98 6.42 -0.14
C ASP A 37 4.96 6.87 -1.20
N THR A 38 3.87 6.12 -1.31
CA THR A 38 2.77 6.39 -2.26
C THR A 38 1.67 7.24 -1.67
N HIS A 39 1.73 7.56 -0.37
CA HIS A 39 0.55 8.02 0.35
C HIS A 39 0.88 9.08 1.41
N VAL A 40 0.89 10.34 0.99
CA VAL A 40 1.31 11.47 1.81
C VAL A 40 0.38 12.65 1.59
N HIS A 41 -0.29 13.09 2.65
CA HIS A 41 -1.12 14.28 2.70
C HIS A 41 -0.37 15.43 3.35
N THR A 42 -0.56 16.62 2.79
CA THR A 42 0.02 17.90 3.18
C THR A 42 -1.06 18.81 3.74
N GLY A 43 -0.70 20.03 4.14
CA GLY A 43 -1.66 21.04 4.57
C GLY A 43 -2.68 21.49 3.51
N TRP A 44 -2.56 21.00 2.27
CA TRP A 44 -3.56 21.24 1.21
C TRP A 44 -4.64 20.16 1.12
N SER A 45 -4.43 19.01 1.76
CA SER A 45 -5.48 18.02 1.96
C SER A 45 -6.50 18.52 2.99
N ALA A 46 -7.78 18.22 2.77
CA ALA A 46 -8.89 18.86 3.48
C ALA A 46 -8.88 18.56 5.00
N ASP A 47 -8.71 17.31 5.38
CA ASP A 47 -8.71 16.88 6.79
C ASP A 47 -7.35 17.11 7.47
N ALA A 48 -6.24 16.97 6.76
CA ALA A 48 -4.90 17.35 7.23
C ALA A 48 -4.82 18.84 7.56
N GLY A 49 -5.25 19.68 6.62
CA GLY A 49 -5.34 21.13 6.81
C GLY A 49 -6.30 21.49 7.95
N MET A 50 -7.43 20.78 8.09
CA MET A 50 -8.40 21.02 9.16
C MET A 50 -7.89 20.59 10.55
N ASP A 51 -7.00 19.60 10.63
CA ASP A 51 -6.24 19.31 11.86
C ASP A 51 -5.19 20.40 12.17
N GLY A 52 -4.89 21.25 11.18
CA GLY A 52 -4.02 22.41 11.27
C GLY A 52 -2.64 22.20 10.65
N ALA A 53 -2.45 21.18 9.80
CA ALA A 53 -1.22 20.99 9.04
C ALA A 53 -0.96 22.19 8.10
N VAL A 54 0.32 22.56 7.99
CA VAL A 54 0.81 23.72 7.23
C VAL A 54 2.00 23.39 6.33
N VAL A 55 2.61 22.21 6.49
CA VAL A 55 3.63 21.70 5.55
C VAL A 55 2.98 21.57 4.18
N ASP A 56 3.51 22.26 3.17
CA ASP A 56 2.99 22.22 1.80
C ASP A 56 3.66 21.11 0.94
N PRO A 57 3.20 20.85 -0.29
CA PRO A 57 3.82 19.86 -1.17
C PRO A 57 5.29 20.12 -1.49
N PHE A 58 5.74 21.37 -1.56
CA PHE A 58 7.15 21.67 -1.83
C PHE A 58 8.02 21.23 -0.65
N GLN A 59 7.59 21.52 0.56
CA GLN A 59 8.27 21.12 1.79
C GLN A 59 8.22 19.61 1.99
N ALA A 60 7.11 18.94 1.66
CA ALA A 60 7.01 17.49 1.71
C ALA A 60 8.04 16.81 0.78
N TYR A 61 8.22 17.30 -0.45
CA TYR A 61 9.28 16.80 -1.33
C TYR A 61 10.70 17.10 -0.83
N GLN A 62 10.93 18.27 -0.22
CA GLN A 62 12.21 18.57 0.44
C GLN A 62 12.50 17.56 1.55
N PHE A 63 11.51 17.29 2.40
CA PHE A 63 11.60 16.31 3.47
C PHE A 63 11.89 14.90 2.93
N GLY A 64 11.16 14.45 1.90
CA GLY A 64 11.39 13.16 1.23
C GLY A 64 12.80 13.01 0.66
N ARG A 65 13.41 14.10 0.19
CA ARG A 65 14.82 14.18 -0.25
C ARG A 65 15.83 14.23 0.90
N GLY A 66 15.37 14.17 2.15
CA GLY A 66 16.19 14.21 3.35
C GLY A 66 16.64 15.61 3.75
N GLU A 67 16.03 16.68 3.24
CA GLU A 67 16.27 18.04 3.72
C GLU A 67 15.59 18.24 5.09
N GLU A 68 16.18 19.08 5.94
CA GLU A 68 15.54 19.47 7.22
C GLU A 68 14.47 20.52 6.95
N ILE A 69 13.25 20.27 7.41
CA ILE A 69 12.14 21.23 7.36
C ILE A 69 11.59 21.52 8.75
N THR A 70 10.64 22.46 8.83
CA THR A 70 9.93 22.78 10.07
C THR A 70 8.57 22.08 10.05
N SER A 71 8.26 21.28 11.07
CA SER A 71 7.00 20.53 11.20
C SER A 71 5.81 21.45 11.49
N ASN A 72 4.61 20.88 11.56
CA ASN A 72 3.38 21.63 11.77
C ASN A 72 3.27 22.23 13.19
N THR A 73 4.08 21.75 14.14
CA THR A 73 4.24 22.29 15.50
C THR A 73 5.49 23.15 15.70
N GLY A 74 6.28 23.36 14.64
CA GLY A 74 7.50 24.17 14.70
C GLY A 74 8.78 23.40 15.04
N MET A 75 8.71 22.07 15.19
CA MET A 75 9.88 21.23 15.42
C MET A 75 10.73 21.11 14.15
N LYS A 76 12.04 20.91 14.28
CA LYS A 76 12.87 20.53 13.14
C LYS A 76 12.69 19.04 12.86
N ALA A 77 12.38 18.72 11.61
CA ALA A 77 12.11 17.37 11.15
C ALA A 77 13.04 17.02 9.98
N LYS A 78 13.61 15.82 10.02
CA LYS A 78 14.47 15.28 8.95
C LYS A 78 14.40 13.76 8.94
N LEU A 79 14.41 13.14 7.76
CA LEU A 79 14.55 11.69 7.63
C LEU A 79 15.96 11.20 7.98
N HIS A 80 16.08 9.98 8.53
CA HIS A 80 17.38 9.33 8.71
C HIS A 80 18.02 8.99 7.36
N ARG A 81 17.20 8.54 6.41
CA ARG A 81 17.61 8.24 5.03
C ARG A 81 16.61 8.85 4.05
N PRO A 82 17.05 9.57 3.00
CA PRO A 82 16.13 10.08 1.97
C PRO A 82 15.44 8.93 1.22
N PHE A 83 14.26 9.15 0.67
CA PHE A 83 13.63 8.21 -0.25
C PHE A 83 14.25 8.29 -1.65
N ASP A 84 14.14 7.21 -2.42
CA ASP A 84 14.53 7.18 -3.83
C ASP A 84 13.44 7.79 -4.72
N TRP A 85 12.19 7.64 -4.29
CA TRP A 85 11.02 8.23 -4.94
C TRP A 85 9.93 8.61 -3.94
N PHE A 86 9.06 9.55 -4.30
CA PHE A 86 8.08 10.12 -3.38
C PHE A 86 6.82 10.63 -4.09
N MET A 87 5.68 10.52 -3.43
CA MET A 87 4.40 11.01 -3.94
C MET A 87 3.71 11.87 -2.89
N VAL A 88 3.19 13.02 -3.30
CA VAL A 88 2.16 13.74 -2.55
C VAL A 88 0.81 13.36 -3.15
N THR A 89 -0.11 12.93 -2.30
CA THR A 89 -1.43 12.40 -2.67
C THR A 89 -2.55 13.09 -1.88
N ASP A 90 -2.51 14.41 -1.80
CA ASP A 90 -3.59 15.18 -1.17
C ASP A 90 -4.97 14.77 -1.72
N HIS A 91 -5.99 14.78 -0.86
CA HIS A 91 -7.38 14.52 -1.26
C HIS A 91 -7.80 15.48 -2.38
N SER A 92 -8.33 14.96 -3.49
CA SER A 92 -8.98 15.78 -4.51
C SER A 92 -10.25 16.45 -3.96
N ASP A 93 -10.87 15.81 -2.97
CA ASP A 93 -12.06 16.27 -2.28
C ASP A 93 -11.73 17.37 -1.27
N GLY A 94 -11.88 18.62 -1.71
CA GLY A 94 -11.59 19.79 -0.86
C GLY A 94 -10.13 20.24 -0.89
N MET A 95 -9.34 19.78 -1.88
CA MET A 95 -7.96 20.24 -2.09
C MET A 95 -7.88 21.77 -2.10
N GLY A 96 -7.05 22.34 -1.23
CA GLY A 96 -6.82 23.78 -1.10
C GLY A 96 -7.95 24.58 -0.43
N VAL A 97 -9.09 23.96 -0.10
CA VAL A 97 -10.24 24.65 0.53
C VAL A 97 -9.85 25.21 1.90
N ILE A 98 -9.05 24.48 2.68
CA ILE A 98 -8.69 24.90 4.03
C ILE A 98 -7.83 26.17 4.01
N ASN A 99 -6.96 26.32 3.01
CA ASN A 99 -6.16 27.52 2.83
C ASN A 99 -7.03 28.76 2.66
N GLU A 100 -8.13 28.65 1.93
CA GLU A 100 -9.11 29.74 1.73
C GLU A 100 -9.90 30.07 3.01
N ILE A 101 -10.24 29.04 3.80
CA ILE A 101 -10.88 29.21 5.12
C ILE A 101 -9.93 29.98 6.06
N VAL A 102 -8.66 29.55 6.16
CA VAL A 102 -7.64 30.18 7.00
C VAL A 102 -7.39 31.63 6.56
N ALA A 103 -7.28 31.86 5.25
CA ALA A 103 -7.11 33.20 4.65
C ALA A 103 -8.31 34.14 4.89
N GLY A 104 -9.46 33.59 5.31
CA GLY A 104 -10.67 34.38 5.55
C GLY A 104 -11.34 34.84 4.27
N ASN A 105 -11.28 34.03 3.21
CA ASN A 105 -11.92 34.30 1.92
C ASN A 105 -13.39 34.73 2.14
N PRO A 106 -13.85 35.88 1.59
CA PRO A 106 -15.20 36.37 1.82
C PRO A 106 -16.33 35.39 1.45
N GLU A 107 -16.12 34.56 0.43
CA GLU A 107 -17.08 33.53 0.02
C GLU A 107 -17.18 32.40 1.05
N MET A 108 -16.04 31.92 1.55
CA MET A 108 -15.98 30.94 2.64
C MET A 108 -16.62 31.51 3.91
N MET A 109 -16.28 32.75 4.25
CA MET A 109 -16.78 33.42 5.46
C MET A 109 -18.28 33.75 5.38
N ALA A 110 -18.94 33.62 4.23
CA ALA A 110 -20.39 33.72 4.17
C ALA A 110 -21.09 32.56 4.91
N SER A 111 -20.43 31.39 5.01
CA SER A 111 -20.95 30.24 5.75
C SER A 111 -20.63 30.33 7.25
N PRO A 112 -21.64 30.24 8.15
CA PRO A 112 -21.41 30.17 9.59
C PRO A 112 -20.58 28.94 10.01
N VAL A 113 -20.73 27.81 9.30
CA VAL A 113 -19.96 26.59 9.56
C VAL A 113 -18.48 26.83 9.30
N LEU A 114 -18.15 27.42 8.14
CA LEU A 114 -16.75 27.65 7.76
C LEU A 114 -16.08 28.74 8.62
N LYS A 115 -16.83 29.76 9.07
CA LYS A 115 -16.36 30.70 10.10
C LYS A 115 -15.97 29.97 11.39
N ARG A 116 -16.84 29.09 11.87
CA ARG A 116 -16.59 28.31 13.09
C ARG A 116 -15.39 27.38 12.95
N TRP A 117 -15.21 26.74 11.79
CA TRP A 117 -14.01 25.95 11.51
C TRP A 117 -12.73 26.78 11.48
N ARG A 118 -12.78 28.01 10.93
CA ARG A 118 -11.65 28.94 10.99
C ARG A 118 -11.29 29.30 12.43
N ASP A 119 -12.29 29.61 13.26
CA ASP A 119 -12.07 29.95 14.66
C ASP A 119 -11.46 28.75 15.42
N ALA A 120 -11.95 27.53 15.16
CA ALA A 120 -11.41 26.29 15.72
C ALA A 120 -9.96 26.01 15.30
N LEU A 121 -9.60 26.32 14.04
CA LEU A 121 -8.22 26.24 13.55
C LEU A 121 -7.29 27.25 14.23
N GLN A 122 -7.78 28.45 14.53
CA GLN A 122 -7.02 29.46 15.27
C GLN A 122 -6.80 29.06 16.73
N GLU A 123 -7.78 28.40 17.34
CA GLU A 123 -7.65 27.82 18.68
C GLU A 123 -6.68 26.62 18.70
N GLY A 124 -6.76 25.74 17.70
CA GLY A 124 -5.91 24.57 17.57
C GLY A 124 -6.29 23.42 18.53
N GLY A 125 -5.43 22.41 18.62
CA GLY A 125 -5.60 21.29 19.55
C GLY A 125 -6.92 20.54 19.36
N ALA A 126 -7.65 20.33 20.47
CA ALA A 126 -8.93 19.61 20.46
C ALA A 126 -10.01 20.31 19.62
N ALA A 127 -9.99 21.65 19.52
CA ALA A 127 -10.95 22.39 18.71
C ALA A 127 -10.75 22.09 17.20
N ALA A 128 -9.50 22.14 16.73
CA ALA A 128 -9.15 21.76 15.36
C ALA A 128 -9.45 20.28 15.06
N ALA A 129 -9.08 19.37 15.98
CA ALA A 129 -9.41 17.95 15.85
C ALA A 129 -10.92 17.70 15.74
N SER A 130 -11.74 18.41 16.54
CA SER A 130 -13.19 18.32 16.49
C SER A 130 -13.76 18.87 15.18
N ALA A 131 -13.23 19.99 14.68
CA ALA A 131 -13.62 20.55 13.38
C ALA A 131 -13.27 19.62 12.22
N LYS A 132 -12.11 18.95 12.26
CA LYS A 132 -11.74 17.89 11.32
C LYS A 132 -12.74 16.73 11.35
N SER A 133 -13.03 16.18 12.53
CA SER A 133 -13.99 15.08 12.65
C SER A 133 -15.39 15.48 12.17
N GLU A 134 -15.80 16.73 12.40
CA GLU A 134 -17.03 17.28 11.82
C GLU A 134 -16.97 17.38 10.29
N LEU A 135 -15.86 17.83 9.71
CA LEU A 135 -15.67 17.87 8.25
C LEU A 135 -15.81 16.47 7.65
N VAL A 136 -15.11 15.47 8.19
CA VAL A 136 -15.17 14.08 7.70
C VAL A 136 -16.60 13.54 7.78
N ARG A 137 -17.29 13.76 8.91
CA ARG A 137 -18.70 13.36 9.07
C ARG A 137 -19.62 14.05 8.06
N MET A 138 -19.46 15.36 7.87
CA MET A 138 -20.28 16.10 6.90
C MET A 138 -20.01 15.65 5.46
N GLN A 139 -18.77 15.28 5.12
CA GLN A 139 -18.45 14.67 3.82
C GLN A 139 -19.14 13.32 3.65
N SER A 140 -19.01 12.43 4.65
CA SER A 140 -19.61 11.10 4.65
C SER A 140 -21.14 11.11 4.50
N ASN A 141 -21.78 12.19 4.96
CA ASN A 141 -23.24 12.35 4.91
C ASN A 141 -23.74 13.26 3.77
N GLY A 142 -22.84 13.81 2.94
CA GLY A 142 -23.23 14.74 1.86
C GLY A 142 -23.75 16.09 2.36
N GLU A 143 -23.29 16.54 3.53
CA GLU A 143 -23.77 17.74 4.24
C GLU A 143 -22.80 18.93 4.15
N LEU A 144 -21.68 18.80 3.42
CA LEU A 144 -20.70 19.86 3.28
C LEU A 144 -21.32 21.15 2.70
N PRO A 145 -20.91 22.35 3.18
CA PRO A 145 -21.30 23.60 2.56
C PRO A 145 -20.91 23.63 1.09
N SER A 146 -21.75 24.19 0.22
CA SER A 146 -21.50 24.20 -1.23
C SER A 146 -20.21 24.92 -1.63
N GLN A 147 -19.71 25.83 -0.79
CA GLN A 147 -18.41 26.48 -1.01
C GLN A 147 -17.25 25.48 -0.96
N VAL A 148 -17.35 24.42 -0.16
CA VAL A 148 -16.32 23.37 -0.02
C VAL A 148 -16.30 22.46 -1.24
N THR A 149 -17.47 22.18 -1.81
CA THR A 149 -17.62 21.24 -2.93
C THR A 149 -17.39 21.88 -4.30
N ASP A 150 -17.15 23.20 -4.36
CA ASP A 150 -16.85 23.92 -5.59
C ASP A 150 -15.43 23.57 -6.08
N PRO A 151 -15.27 22.92 -7.25
CA PRO A 151 -13.97 22.46 -7.74
C PRO A 151 -13.01 23.60 -8.09
N LYS A 152 -13.44 24.87 -8.12
CA LYS A 152 -12.56 26.00 -8.45
C LYS A 152 -11.39 26.14 -7.47
N TRP A 153 -11.57 25.78 -6.20
CA TRP A 153 -10.52 25.87 -5.19
C TRP A 153 -9.39 24.89 -5.47
N MET A 154 -9.74 23.68 -5.91
CA MET A 154 -8.78 22.64 -6.25
C MET A 154 -7.93 22.99 -7.46
N VAL A 155 -8.44 23.74 -8.46
CA VAL A 155 -7.68 23.99 -9.71
C VAL A 155 -6.32 24.61 -9.43
N SER A 156 -6.29 25.66 -8.60
CA SER A 156 -5.03 26.35 -8.27
C SER A 156 -4.10 25.49 -7.41
N ALA A 157 -4.64 24.72 -6.46
CA ALA A 157 -3.87 23.80 -5.64
C ALA A 157 -3.25 22.69 -6.49
N TRP A 158 -4.02 22.11 -7.41
CA TRP A 158 -3.58 21.07 -8.33
C TRP A 158 -2.42 21.53 -9.22
N GLU A 159 -2.52 22.73 -9.78
CA GLU A 159 -1.43 23.33 -10.57
C GLU A 159 -0.14 23.46 -9.74
N GLN A 160 -0.25 23.85 -8.47
CA GLN A 160 0.93 23.93 -7.60
C GLN A 160 1.45 22.55 -7.18
N THR A 161 0.60 21.55 -6.98
CA THR A 161 1.00 20.16 -6.70
C THR A 161 1.80 19.58 -7.87
N ILE A 162 1.32 19.79 -9.11
CA ILE A 162 2.05 19.43 -10.33
C ILE A 162 3.40 20.14 -10.38
N LYS A 163 3.42 21.45 -10.14
CA LYS A 163 4.65 22.25 -10.14
C LYS A 163 5.65 21.75 -9.09
N ALA A 164 5.20 21.41 -7.90
CA ALA A 164 6.04 20.87 -6.84
C ALA A 164 6.65 19.53 -7.25
N ALA A 165 5.85 18.61 -7.81
CA ALA A 165 6.34 17.34 -8.31
C ALA A 165 7.42 17.55 -9.39
N GLU A 166 7.16 18.37 -10.41
CA GLU A 166 8.12 18.64 -11.49
C GLU A 166 9.40 19.34 -10.99
N GLN A 167 9.28 20.30 -10.06
CA GLN A 167 10.43 21.04 -9.54
C GLN A 167 11.44 20.12 -8.82
N TYR A 168 10.95 19.08 -8.14
CA TYR A 168 11.80 18.16 -7.39
C TYR A 168 12.14 16.87 -8.16
N TYR A 169 11.58 16.66 -9.35
CA TYR A 169 11.93 15.50 -10.17
C TYR A 169 13.39 15.58 -10.65
N LYS A 170 14.22 14.66 -10.16
CA LYS A 170 15.61 14.49 -10.58
C LYS A 170 15.83 13.04 -11.00
N PRO A 171 15.55 12.67 -12.26
CA PRO A 171 15.73 11.30 -12.73
C PRO A 171 17.14 10.79 -12.43
N GLY A 172 17.24 9.57 -11.92
CA GLY A 172 18.47 8.93 -11.46
C GLY A 172 18.85 9.24 -10.00
N GLU A 173 18.24 10.23 -9.37
CA GLU A 173 18.53 10.65 -7.99
C GLU A 173 17.31 10.62 -7.07
N PHE A 174 16.22 11.28 -7.47
CA PHE A 174 14.97 11.38 -6.72
C PHE A 174 13.78 11.52 -7.67
N THR A 175 12.93 10.48 -7.72
CA THR A 175 11.76 10.48 -8.59
C THR A 175 10.52 10.99 -7.85
N THR A 176 9.81 11.94 -8.45
CA THR A 176 8.51 12.41 -7.96
C THR A 176 7.41 11.98 -8.91
N PHE A 177 6.20 11.82 -8.39
CA PHE A 177 5.01 11.55 -9.18
C PHE A 177 4.01 12.69 -9.05
N ILE A 178 3.31 12.94 -10.15
CA ILE A 178 2.05 13.67 -10.10
C ILE A 178 1.00 12.66 -9.66
N ALA A 179 0.35 12.91 -8.53
CA ALA A 179 -0.62 12.01 -7.93
C ALA A 179 -1.60 12.79 -7.05
N TYR A 180 -2.74 12.17 -6.74
CA TYR A 180 -3.74 12.67 -5.80
C TYR A 180 -4.53 11.50 -5.22
N GLU A 181 -5.25 11.71 -4.12
CA GLU A 181 -6.18 10.72 -3.59
C GLU A 181 -7.63 11.06 -3.95
N TRP A 182 -8.39 10.08 -4.42
CA TRP A 182 -9.85 10.16 -4.60
C TRP A 182 -10.55 9.52 -3.40
N THR A 183 -11.30 10.31 -2.63
CA THR A 183 -11.54 10.08 -1.19
C THR A 183 -13.00 9.71 -0.90
N VAL A 184 -13.40 8.52 -1.34
CA VAL A 184 -14.77 8.03 -1.17
C VAL A 184 -15.05 7.63 0.28
N ASN A 185 -16.00 8.33 0.90
CA ASN A 185 -16.58 8.01 2.21
C ASN A 185 -18.02 7.51 2.01
N ALA A 186 -18.19 6.31 1.45
CA ALA A 186 -19.51 5.79 1.08
C ALA A 186 -20.37 5.52 2.33
N ASP A 187 -21.70 5.48 2.17
CA ASP A 187 -22.64 4.90 3.15
C ASP A 187 -22.46 5.39 4.60
N GLY A 188 -22.06 6.65 4.79
CA GLY A 188 -21.79 7.21 6.11
C GLY A 188 -20.40 6.86 6.67
N GLY A 189 -19.36 6.82 5.82
CA GLY A 189 -17.96 6.81 6.24
C GLY A 189 -17.14 5.59 5.83
N ASP A 190 -17.69 4.69 5.02
CA ASP A 190 -17.02 3.49 4.54
C ASP A 190 -15.89 3.87 3.57
N ASN A 191 -14.65 3.59 4.00
CA ASN A 191 -13.44 3.90 3.24
C ASN A 191 -13.38 3.16 1.90
N LEU A 192 -13.31 3.92 0.81
CA LEU A 192 -13.01 3.43 -0.54
C LEU A 192 -12.00 4.34 -1.26
N HIS A 193 -11.04 4.89 -0.52
CA HIS A 193 -10.05 5.82 -1.06
C HIS A 193 -9.10 5.15 -2.04
N ARG A 194 -8.60 5.92 -3.02
CA ARG A 194 -7.65 5.47 -4.04
C ARG A 194 -6.61 6.54 -4.35
N ASN A 195 -5.34 6.19 -4.26
CA ASN A 195 -4.25 7.03 -4.77
C ASN A 195 -4.14 6.86 -6.28
N VAL A 196 -4.40 7.93 -7.04
CA VAL A 196 -4.31 7.97 -8.51
C VAL A 196 -2.95 8.51 -8.91
N ILE A 197 -2.18 7.70 -9.65
CA ILE A 197 -0.76 7.94 -9.92
C ILE A 197 -0.52 7.97 -11.42
N PHE A 198 -0.05 9.12 -11.90
CA PHE A 198 0.28 9.33 -13.30
C PHE A 198 1.69 8.82 -13.60
N ARG A 199 1.84 8.08 -14.70
CA ARG A 199 3.15 7.74 -15.25
C ARG A 199 3.88 8.97 -15.83
N ASP A 200 3.10 9.99 -16.19
CA ASP A 200 3.52 11.08 -17.05
C ASP A 200 3.94 12.34 -16.29
N GLY A 201 4.46 13.34 -17.01
CA GLY A 201 4.74 14.67 -16.48
C GLY A 201 3.65 15.70 -16.72
N ALA A 202 3.96 16.94 -16.31
CA ALA A 202 3.03 18.06 -16.37
C ALA A 202 2.46 18.32 -17.78
N ASP A 203 3.19 18.01 -18.85
CA ASP A 203 2.74 18.17 -20.22
C ASP A 203 1.46 17.37 -20.53
N ARG A 204 1.22 16.27 -19.80
CA ARG A 204 0.00 15.46 -19.90
C ARG A 204 -0.91 15.63 -18.70
N ALA A 205 -0.39 15.49 -17.48
CA ALA A 205 -1.20 15.47 -16.27
C ALA A 205 -1.95 16.79 -16.02
N ALA A 206 -1.38 17.94 -16.42
CA ALA A 206 -2.05 19.24 -16.29
C ALA A 206 -3.25 19.43 -17.25
N GLN A 207 -3.46 18.52 -18.20
CA GLN A 207 -4.58 18.59 -19.15
C GLN A 207 -5.91 18.10 -18.56
N VAL A 208 -5.90 17.56 -17.34
CA VAL A 208 -7.07 17.10 -16.61
C VAL A 208 -7.06 17.66 -15.20
N ARG A 209 -8.25 17.94 -14.68
CA ARG A 209 -8.48 18.17 -13.25
C ARG A 209 -8.73 16.82 -12.57
N PRO A 210 -8.23 16.59 -11.34
CA PRO A 210 -8.57 15.41 -10.55
C PRO A 210 -10.10 15.21 -10.47
N LEU A 211 -10.57 13.98 -10.63
CA LEU A 211 -11.95 13.63 -10.36
C LEU A 211 -12.22 13.77 -8.86
N THR A 212 -13.36 14.34 -8.49
CA THR A 212 -13.81 14.43 -7.08
C THR A 212 -14.94 13.45 -6.79
N THR A 213 -15.08 13.08 -5.54
CA THR A 213 -16.21 12.28 -5.03
C THR A 213 -17.51 13.05 -4.97
N PHE A 214 -17.45 14.39 -4.95
CA PHE A 214 -18.61 15.26 -5.11
C PHE A 214 -19.27 15.10 -6.50
N GLU A 215 -18.51 14.67 -7.50
CA GLU A 215 -19.02 14.34 -8.84
C GLU A 215 -19.53 12.89 -8.90
N THR A 216 -18.80 11.95 -8.29
CA THR A 216 -19.20 10.54 -8.20
C THR A 216 -18.39 9.77 -7.18
N GLN A 217 -19.01 8.81 -6.49
CA GLN A 217 -18.33 7.86 -5.61
C GLN A 217 -18.12 6.47 -6.25
N GLU A 218 -18.54 6.27 -7.50
CA GLU A 218 -18.50 4.94 -8.15
C GLU A 218 -17.12 4.66 -8.77
N PRO A 219 -16.41 3.58 -8.36
CA PRO A 219 -15.09 3.25 -8.92
C PRO A 219 -15.08 3.05 -10.44
N LYS A 220 -16.18 2.55 -11.02
CA LYS A 220 -16.33 2.40 -12.47
C LYS A 220 -16.23 3.74 -13.20
N LYS A 221 -16.73 4.82 -12.61
CA LYS A 221 -16.63 6.17 -13.18
C LYS A 221 -15.23 6.76 -13.01
N LEU A 222 -14.53 6.43 -11.92
CA LEU A 222 -13.09 6.73 -11.80
C LEU A 222 -12.30 6.06 -12.93
N TRP A 223 -12.48 4.76 -13.16
CA TRP A 223 -11.77 4.06 -14.24
C TRP A 223 -12.14 4.58 -15.63
N ALA A 224 -13.38 5.01 -15.83
CA ALA A 224 -13.78 5.67 -17.07
C ALA A 224 -13.09 7.03 -17.25
N TRP A 225 -12.93 7.82 -16.18
CA TRP A 225 -12.15 9.06 -16.19
C TRP A 225 -10.67 8.78 -16.47
N MET A 226 -10.09 7.74 -15.88
CA MET A 226 -8.71 7.30 -16.12
C MET A 226 -8.51 6.94 -17.60
N LYS A 227 -9.43 6.14 -18.15
CA LYS A 227 -9.42 5.79 -19.59
C LYS A 227 -9.50 7.04 -20.47
N ALA A 228 -10.34 8.01 -20.11
CA ALA A 228 -10.48 9.25 -20.87
C ALA A 228 -9.20 10.09 -20.84
N TYR A 229 -8.45 10.09 -19.73
CA TYR A 229 -7.12 10.68 -19.67
C TYR A 229 -6.14 10.00 -20.63
N GLU A 230 -6.09 8.66 -20.63
CA GLU A 230 -5.22 7.90 -21.52
C GLU A 230 -5.57 8.11 -23.00
N ASP A 231 -6.87 8.10 -23.35
CA ASP A 231 -7.35 8.34 -24.71
C ASP A 231 -7.03 9.76 -25.21
N LYS A 232 -7.15 10.76 -24.32
CA LYS A 232 -6.93 12.17 -24.65
C LYS A 232 -5.45 12.51 -24.82
N THR A 233 -4.60 11.97 -23.94
CA THR A 233 -3.20 12.42 -23.81
C THR A 233 -2.20 11.42 -24.36
N GLY A 234 -2.61 10.16 -24.58
CA GLY A 234 -1.69 9.03 -24.82
C GLY A 234 -0.91 8.60 -23.57
N GLY A 235 -1.16 9.23 -22.42
CA GLY A 235 -0.54 8.95 -21.13
C GLY A 235 -0.98 7.63 -20.50
N ARG A 236 -0.51 7.37 -19.29
CA ARG A 236 -0.84 6.19 -18.48
C ARG A 236 -1.11 6.57 -17.03
N VAL A 237 -2.09 5.90 -16.43
CA VAL A 237 -2.48 6.15 -15.05
C VAL A 237 -2.89 4.85 -14.37
N LEU A 238 -2.58 4.72 -13.08
CA LEU A 238 -3.05 3.64 -12.23
C LEU A 238 -3.67 4.19 -10.95
N ALA A 239 -4.39 3.36 -10.23
CA ALA A 239 -4.92 3.65 -8.91
C ALA A 239 -4.43 2.58 -7.91
N ILE A 240 -4.21 2.97 -6.67
CA ILE A 240 -3.91 2.05 -5.56
C ILE A 240 -5.00 2.24 -4.50
N PRO A 241 -5.87 1.24 -4.26
CA PRO A 241 -6.83 1.31 -3.17
C PRO A 241 -6.13 1.37 -1.81
N HIS A 242 -6.69 2.18 -0.91
CA HIS A 242 -6.29 2.28 0.49
C HIS A 242 -6.38 0.95 1.23
N ASN A 243 -5.77 0.89 2.41
CA ASN A 243 -6.03 -0.18 3.35
C ASN A 243 -7.55 -0.30 3.67
N GLY A 244 -8.05 -1.53 3.71
CA GLY A 244 -9.48 -1.86 3.80
C GLY A 244 -10.05 -1.80 5.21
N ASN A 245 -9.20 -1.57 6.21
CA ASN A 245 -9.49 -1.64 7.65
C ASN A 245 -10.71 -0.81 8.08
N MET A 246 -10.99 0.32 7.43
CA MET A 246 -12.12 1.20 7.75
C MET A 246 -13.19 1.22 6.66
N SER A 247 -13.27 0.18 5.84
CA SER A 247 -14.21 0.12 4.70
C SER A 247 -15.56 -0.50 5.04
N ASN A 248 -15.73 -1.08 6.23
CA ASN A 248 -16.91 -1.86 6.62
C ASN A 248 -17.27 -2.95 5.60
N GLY A 249 -16.24 -3.51 4.96
CA GLY A 249 -16.36 -4.57 3.97
C GLY A 249 -16.53 -4.10 2.52
N ARG A 250 -16.58 -2.78 2.26
CA ARG A 250 -16.75 -2.24 0.90
C ARG A 250 -15.54 -2.49 0.00
N MET A 251 -14.32 -2.56 0.57
CA MET A 251 -13.07 -2.60 -0.22
C MET A 251 -13.02 -3.76 -1.22
N PHE A 252 -13.36 -4.97 -0.77
CA PHE A 252 -13.37 -6.18 -1.60
C PHE A 252 -14.77 -6.79 -1.72
N GLU A 253 -15.80 -5.94 -1.81
CA GLU A 253 -17.14 -6.40 -2.15
C GLU A 253 -17.16 -7.21 -3.44
N GLU A 254 -17.87 -8.34 -3.40
CA GLU A 254 -18.07 -9.23 -4.55
C GLU A 254 -19.30 -8.83 -5.38
N GLN A 255 -19.47 -7.52 -5.52
CA GLN A 255 -20.53 -6.87 -6.27
C GLN A 255 -20.01 -5.51 -6.76
N GLN A 256 -20.71 -4.92 -7.71
CA GLN A 256 -20.46 -3.54 -8.10
C GLN A 256 -20.97 -2.58 -7.02
N PHE A 257 -20.52 -1.32 -7.08
CA PHE A 257 -20.80 -0.29 -6.08
C PHE A 257 -22.30 -0.08 -5.82
N ASP A 258 -23.14 -0.27 -6.85
CA ASP A 258 -24.60 -0.14 -6.81
C ASP A 258 -25.34 -1.43 -6.39
N GLY A 259 -24.60 -2.47 -5.98
CA GLY A 259 -25.12 -3.77 -5.59
C GLY A 259 -25.42 -4.71 -6.77
N THR A 260 -25.15 -4.30 -8.01
CA THR A 260 -25.31 -5.21 -9.15
C THR A 260 -24.22 -6.28 -9.18
N PRO A 261 -24.47 -7.48 -9.74
CA PRO A 261 -23.46 -8.53 -9.83
C PRO A 261 -22.21 -8.08 -10.60
N MET A 262 -21.05 -8.61 -10.21
CA MET A 262 -19.81 -8.42 -10.97
C MET A 262 -19.95 -9.00 -12.38
N THR A 263 -19.36 -8.31 -13.35
CA THR A 263 -19.20 -8.82 -14.71
C THR A 263 -17.72 -9.07 -15.00
N ARG A 264 -17.43 -9.90 -16.01
CA ARG A 264 -16.07 -10.10 -16.50
C ARG A 264 -15.39 -8.78 -16.86
N GLU A 265 -16.09 -7.90 -17.59
CA GLU A 265 -15.57 -6.57 -17.98
C GLU A 265 -15.22 -5.72 -16.76
N TRP A 266 -16.07 -5.72 -15.73
CA TRP A 266 -15.79 -4.98 -14.50
C TRP A 266 -14.54 -5.54 -13.79
N ALA A 267 -14.43 -6.86 -13.70
CA ALA A 267 -13.28 -7.52 -13.06
C ALA A 267 -11.97 -7.26 -13.82
N GLU A 268 -12.00 -7.34 -15.16
CA GLU A 268 -10.85 -6.99 -16.01
C GLU A 268 -10.46 -5.52 -15.87
N THR A 269 -11.45 -4.61 -15.78
CA THR A 269 -11.20 -3.17 -15.63
C THR A 269 -10.57 -2.86 -14.27
N ARG A 270 -11.09 -3.43 -13.18
CA ARG A 270 -10.53 -3.25 -11.84
C ARG A 270 -9.08 -3.73 -11.78
N ALA A 271 -8.82 -4.96 -12.21
CA ALA A 271 -7.48 -5.53 -12.21
C ALA A 271 -6.50 -4.79 -13.13
N HIS A 272 -7.01 -4.15 -14.18
CA HIS A 272 -6.20 -3.30 -15.04
C HIS A 272 -5.76 -2.03 -14.32
N TYR A 273 -6.69 -1.25 -13.78
CA TYR A 273 -6.38 0.06 -13.21
C TYR A 273 -5.85 0.00 -11.77
N GLU A 274 -6.16 -1.04 -11.01
CA GLU A 274 -5.79 -1.23 -9.61
C GLU A 274 -4.82 -2.42 -9.46
N PRO A 275 -3.56 -2.32 -9.93
CA PRO A 275 -2.64 -3.46 -9.89
C PRO A 275 -2.06 -3.73 -8.49
N LEU A 276 -2.11 -2.77 -7.58
CA LEU A 276 -1.51 -2.82 -6.24
C LEU A 276 -2.55 -2.52 -5.17
N TYR A 277 -2.29 -2.97 -3.94
CA TYR A 277 -3.11 -2.69 -2.77
C TYR A 277 -2.24 -2.26 -1.59
N GLU A 278 -2.68 -1.27 -0.81
CA GLU A 278 -2.00 -0.84 0.41
C GLU A 278 -2.23 -1.85 1.57
N LEU A 279 -1.20 -2.64 1.87
CA LEU A 279 -1.25 -3.65 2.93
C LEU A 279 -1.08 -3.06 4.33
N THR A 280 -0.40 -1.91 4.45
CA THR A 280 -0.13 -1.31 5.75
C THR A 280 0.10 0.18 5.61
N GLN A 281 -0.33 0.88 6.65
CA GLN A 281 -0.16 2.31 6.85
C GLN A 281 -0.35 2.64 8.34
N ILE A 282 -0.46 3.92 8.70
CA ILE A 282 -0.66 4.32 10.11
C ILE A 282 -1.96 3.75 10.72
N LYS A 283 -3.01 3.55 9.90
CA LYS A 283 -4.26 2.84 10.29
C LYS A 283 -4.09 1.31 10.36
N GLY A 284 -2.90 0.82 10.67
CA GLY A 284 -2.61 -0.60 10.89
C GLY A 284 -2.35 -1.42 9.63
N GLN A 285 -2.31 -2.75 9.78
CA GLN A 285 -2.16 -3.71 8.68
C GLN A 285 -3.50 -4.25 8.17
N SER A 286 -3.49 -4.63 6.89
CA SER A 286 -4.57 -5.29 6.15
C SER A 286 -4.05 -6.52 5.41
N GLU A 287 -2.97 -7.16 5.86
CA GLU A 287 -2.52 -8.46 5.36
C GLU A 287 -3.54 -9.55 5.68
N SER A 288 -3.85 -9.75 6.96
CA SER A 288 -4.85 -10.70 7.48
C SER A 288 -5.34 -10.31 8.89
N HIS A 289 -6.25 -11.09 9.47
CA HIS A 289 -6.83 -10.86 10.79
C HIS A 289 -6.90 -12.18 11.58
N PRO A 290 -6.80 -12.20 12.92
CA PRO A 290 -6.88 -13.44 13.70
C PRO A 290 -8.21 -14.20 13.54
N LEU A 291 -9.31 -13.50 13.24
CA LEU A 291 -10.60 -14.13 12.93
C LEU A 291 -10.59 -14.88 11.58
N LEU A 292 -9.72 -14.47 10.65
CA LEU A 292 -9.64 -15.00 9.28
C LEU A 292 -8.53 -16.05 9.16
N SER A 293 -7.43 -15.84 9.89
CA SER A 293 -6.24 -16.69 9.93
C SER A 293 -5.90 -17.09 11.37
N PRO A 294 -6.72 -17.91 12.05
CA PRO A 294 -6.51 -18.26 13.47
C PRO A 294 -5.23 -19.07 13.73
N GLY A 295 -4.66 -19.70 12.69
CA GLY A 295 -3.37 -20.38 12.75
C GLY A 295 -2.15 -19.46 12.60
N ASP A 296 -2.36 -18.19 12.25
CA ASP A 296 -1.31 -17.20 12.03
C ASP A 296 -1.02 -16.39 13.29
N GLU A 297 0.12 -16.64 13.91
CA GLU A 297 0.54 -16.01 15.16
C GLU A 297 0.87 -14.51 15.01
N PHE A 298 1.01 -14.03 13.77
CA PHE A 298 1.41 -12.65 13.46
C PHE A 298 0.26 -11.80 12.90
N ALA A 299 -0.94 -12.37 12.75
CA ALA A 299 -2.10 -11.69 12.17
C ALA A 299 -2.70 -10.59 13.07
N SER A 300 -2.27 -10.46 14.33
CA SER A 300 -2.79 -9.48 15.30
C SER A 300 -1.96 -8.20 15.44
N TRP A 301 -0.98 -7.96 14.56
CA TRP A 301 -0.17 -6.75 14.63
C TRP A 301 -0.97 -5.51 14.22
N ASP A 302 -0.88 -4.44 15.00
CA ASP A 302 -1.52 -3.12 14.83
C ASP A 302 -2.81 -3.16 13.99
N LEU A 303 -3.92 -3.55 14.63
CA LEU A 303 -5.23 -3.72 14.00
C LEU A 303 -6.11 -2.48 14.16
N TRP A 304 -6.81 -2.12 13.09
CA TRP A 304 -7.88 -1.12 13.12
C TRP A 304 -9.17 -1.78 12.64
N ASP A 305 -9.93 -2.32 13.59
CA ASP A 305 -11.04 -3.22 13.33
C ASP A 305 -12.36 -2.85 14.05
N ARG A 306 -12.51 -1.62 14.55
CA ARG A 306 -13.69 -1.21 15.34
C ARG A 306 -14.78 -0.50 14.55
N GLY A 307 -14.49 0.06 13.38
CA GLY A 307 -15.51 0.73 12.55
C GLY A 307 -14.95 1.41 11.32
N ASN A 308 -15.80 2.17 10.63
CA ASN A 308 -15.41 3.00 9.48
C ASN A 308 -14.81 4.35 9.89
N LEU A 309 -14.61 5.28 8.94
CA LEU A 309 -13.93 6.56 9.15
C LEU A 309 -14.59 7.48 10.19
N ILE A 310 -15.87 7.26 10.51
CA ILE A 310 -16.59 7.97 11.59
C ILE A 310 -17.02 7.04 12.73
N LEU A 311 -16.45 5.84 12.77
CA LEU A 311 -16.66 4.81 13.80
C LEU A 311 -18.11 4.32 13.89
N VAL A 312 -18.77 4.19 12.73
CA VAL A 312 -19.94 3.31 12.61
C VAL A 312 -19.45 1.87 12.80
N PRO A 313 -20.10 1.06 13.67
CA PRO A 313 -19.70 -0.31 13.94
C PRO A 313 -19.61 -1.17 12.68
N LYS A 314 -18.64 -2.10 12.67
CA LYS A 314 -18.48 -3.04 11.55
C LYS A 314 -19.72 -3.90 11.35
N PRO A 315 -20.26 -4.01 10.11
CA PRO A 315 -21.29 -4.97 9.78
C PRO A 315 -20.82 -6.41 10.01
N GLU A 316 -21.74 -7.30 10.36
CA GLU A 316 -21.45 -8.74 10.46
C GLU A 316 -20.93 -9.27 9.10
N GLY A 317 -19.86 -10.06 9.14
CA GLY A 317 -19.27 -10.65 7.93
C GLY A 317 -18.49 -9.67 7.03
N SER A 318 -18.20 -8.45 7.50
CA SER A 318 -17.41 -7.46 6.74
C SER A 318 -15.93 -7.81 6.64
N PHE A 319 -15.33 -8.36 7.72
CA PHE A 319 -13.89 -8.65 7.82
C PHE A 319 -13.28 -9.34 6.59
N PRO A 320 -13.83 -10.43 6.03
CA PRO A 320 -13.24 -11.06 4.84
C PRO A 320 -13.07 -10.13 3.62
N LYS A 321 -13.82 -9.02 3.58
CA LYS A 321 -13.79 -8.06 2.48
C LYS A 321 -12.91 -6.83 2.75
N GLU A 322 -12.10 -6.88 3.81
CA GLU A 322 -11.21 -5.78 4.22
C GLU A 322 -9.71 -6.14 4.17
N TYR A 323 -9.39 -7.44 4.13
CA TYR A 323 -8.01 -7.93 4.24
C TYR A 323 -7.52 -8.54 2.93
N TRP A 324 -6.26 -8.26 2.61
CA TRP A 324 -5.60 -8.58 1.35
C TRP A 324 -5.54 -10.08 1.08
N ARG A 325 -5.18 -10.89 2.08
CA ARG A 325 -5.08 -12.35 1.92
C ARG A 325 -6.42 -12.97 1.52
N GLU A 326 -7.52 -12.49 2.09
CA GLU A 326 -8.87 -12.90 1.69
C GLU A 326 -9.22 -12.40 0.28
N ALA A 327 -8.86 -11.17 -0.06
CA ALA A 327 -9.07 -10.64 -1.41
C ALA A 327 -8.35 -11.47 -2.48
N LEU A 328 -7.11 -11.88 -2.23
CA LEU A 328 -6.35 -12.74 -3.14
C LEU A 328 -7.02 -14.11 -3.32
N LYS A 329 -7.54 -14.70 -2.23
CA LYS A 329 -8.28 -15.96 -2.24
C LYS A 329 -9.60 -15.84 -3.00
N ALA A 330 -10.42 -14.85 -2.65
CA ALA A 330 -11.69 -14.54 -3.32
C ALA A 330 -11.48 -14.26 -4.81
N GLY A 331 -10.44 -13.50 -5.16
CA GLY A 331 -10.08 -13.19 -6.55
C GLY A 331 -9.83 -14.44 -7.40
N MET A 332 -9.14 -15.45 -6.86
CA MET A 332 -8.93 -16.72 -7.57
C MET A 332 -10.22 -17.52 -7.76
N ARG A 333 -11.12 -17.52 -6.77
CA ARG A 333 -12.44 -18.15 -6.90
C ARG A 333 -13.28 -17.45 -7.97
N ILE A 334 -13.36 -16.12 -7.91
CA ILE A 334 -14.06 -15.28 -8.90
C ILE A 334 -13.48 -15.48 -10.31
N GLU A 335 -12.16 -15.71 -10.43
CA GLU A 335 -11.54 -16.03 -11.72
C GLU A 335 -12.11 -17.31 -12.34
N GLY A 336 -12.43 -18.32 -11.52
CA GLY A 336 -13.10 -19.54 -11.96
C GLY A 336 -14.54 -19.32 -12.45
N GLU A 337 -15.23 -18.33 -11.87
CA GLU A 337 -16.63 -18.00 -12.17
C GLU A 337 -16.78 -17.07 -13.39
N LEU A 338 -15.96 -16.01 -13.46
CA LEU A 338 -16.08 -14.95 -14.45
C LEU A 338 -15.01 -15.03 -15.56
N GLY A 339 -13.98 -15.85 -15.39
CA GLY A 339 -12.80 -15.85 -16.26
C GLY A 339 -11.90 -14.63 -16.08
N ALA A 340 -12.09 -13.85 -15.02
CA ALA A 340 -11.33 -12.65 -14.69
C ALA A 340 -11.24 -12.46 -13.16
N ASN A 341 -10.06 -12.04 -12.68
CA ASN A 341 -9.79 -11.84 -11.26
C ASN A 341 -9.74 -10.34 -10.92
N PRO A 342 -10.73 -9.77 -10.22
CA PRO A 342 -10.75 -8.35 -9.87
C PRO A 342 -9.74 -7.96 -8.79
N PHE A 343 -9.24 -8.93 -8.01
CA PHE A 343 -8.42 -8.71 -6.81
C PHE A 343 -6.99 -9.22 -6.98
N ARG A 344 -6.46 -9.15 -8.20
CA ARG A 344 -5.10 -9.60 -8.55
C ARG A 344 -4.04 -8.56 -8.17
N TYR A 345 -3.94 -8.28 -6.87
CA TYR A 345 -3.11 -7.21 -6.31
C TYR A 345 -1.67 -7.64 -6.02
N GLY A 346 -0.72 -6.79 -6.40
CA GLY A 346 0.61 -6.75 -5.80
C GLY A 346 0.62 -5.95 -4.49
N ALA A 347 1.77 -5.97 -3.81
CA ALA A 347 1.95 -5.30 -2.53
C ALA A 347 2.34 -3.83 -2.68
N ASN A 348 1.65 -2.95 -1.96
CA ASN A 348 2.02 -1.55 -1.70
C ASN A 348 1.98 -1.30 -0.18
N ALA A 349 2.75 -0.31 0.27
CA ALA A 349 2.61 0.31 1.58
C ALA A 349 2.79 1.81 1.43
N GLY A 350 2.11 2.58 2.27
CA GLY A 350 2.21 4.03 2.32
C GLY A 350 1.94 4.52 3.73
N THR A 351 2.38 5.73 4.07
CA THR A 351 2.19 6.20 5.45
C THR A 351 0.76 6.63 5.73
N ASP A 352 0.06 7.18 4.73
CA ASP A 352 -1.19 7.92 4.94
C ASP A 352 -1.00 9.05 5.98
N THR A 353 0.19 9.65 5.99
CA THR A 353 0.50 10.75 6.90
C THR A 353 -0.28 12.00 6.49
N HIS A 354 -0.82 12.72 7.46
CA HIS A 354 -1.53 13.99 7.30
C HIS A 354 -0.75 15.16 7.89
N THR A 355 0.57 15.04 7.87
CA THR A 355 1.50 16.04 8.39
C THR A 355 2.44 16.59 7.30
N GLY A 356 2.42 16.02 6.08
CA GLY A 356 3.46 16.21 5.08
C GLY A 356 4.80 15.55 5.42
N LEU A 357 4.87 14.81 6.54
CA LEU A 357 6.08 14.14 7.02
C LEU A 357 5.87 12.61 6.93
N SER A 358 6.45 11.99 5.89
CA SER A 358 6.46 10.54 5.71
C SER A 358 7.48 9.90 6.64
N THR A 359 7.07 9.68 7.90
CA THR A 359 7.93 9.12 8.94
C THR A 359 7.35 7.79 9.40
N SER A 360 7.77 6.69 8.79
CA SER A 360 7.42 5.33 9.24
C SER A 360 8.46 4.73 10.19
N GLU A 361 9.61 5.37 10.40
CA GLU A 361 10.63 4.90 11.33
C GLU A 361 10.20 5.18 12.78
N GLU A 362 10.14 4.14 13.62
CA GLU A 362 9.61 4.18 14.99
C GLU A 362 10.32 5.21 15.90
N ASP A 363 11.63 5.41 15.69
CA ASP A 363 12.41 6.40 16.42
C ASP A 363 12.31 7.81 15.84
N ASN A 364 11.60 7.99 14.73
CA ASN A 364 11.38 9.28 14.08
C ASN A 364 9.90 9.52 13.75
N PHE A 365 8.98 8.81 14.40
CA PHE A 365 7.56 8.83 14.06
C PHE A 365 6.87 10.15 14.47
N PHE A 366 6.39 10.94 13.50
CA PHE A 366 5.65 12.19 13.73
C PHE A 366 4.13 12.01 13.87
N GLY A 367 3.58 10.80 13.72
CA GLY A 367 2.14 10.56 13.89
C GLY A 367 1.31 10.86 12.65
N LYS A 368 0.02 10.48 12.69
CA LYS A 368 -0.90 10.66 11.56
C LYS A 368 -1.22 12.12 11.30
N PHE A 369 -1.48 12.90 12.34
CA PHE A 369 -1.97 14.27 12.24
C PHE A 369 -1.12 15.24 13.06
N LYS A 370 -1.23 16.56 12.81
CA LYS A 370 -0.52 17.59 13.59
C LYS A 370 -0.80 17.46 15.09
N THR A 371 -2.05 17.22 15.46
CA THR A 371 -2.47 16.98 16.85
C THR A 371 -1.85 15.74 17.46
N LEU A 372 -1.06 14.96 16.73
CA LEU A 372 -0.33 13.78 17.19
C LEU A 372 1.19 13.88 16.90
N GLU A 373 1.68 15.06 16.53
CA GLU A 373 3.12 15.32 16.46
C GLU A 373 3.80 15.13 17.84
N PRO A 374 5.11 14.82 17.85
CA PRO A 374 5.82 14.35 19.04
C PRO A 374 5.68 15.29 20.25
N ARG A 375 5.07 14.77 21.32
CA ARG A 375 4.98 15.40 22.64
C ARG A 375 4.59 14.35 23.67
N LYS A 376 4.76 14.66 24.95
CA LYS A 376 4.55 13.73 26.06
C LYS A 376 3.16 13.07 26.08
N GLU A 377 2.09 13.79 25.74
CA GLU A 377 0.72 13.31 25.91
C GLU A 377 0.10 12.71 24.64
N ARG A 378 0.80 12.68 23.49
CA ARG A 378 0.19 12.29 22.22
C ARG A 378 -0.38 10.87 22.21
N TRP A 379 0.23 9.96 22.99
CA TRP A 379 -0.21 8.57 23.09
C TRP A 379 -1.65 8.44 23.63
N ASN A 380 -2.10 9.38 24.47
CA ASN A 380 -3.42 9.38 25.08
C ASN A 380 -4.38 10.40 24.44
N PHE A 381 -4.01 10.99 23.30
CA PHE A 381 -4.89 11.89 22.58
C PHE A 381 -5.90 11.06 21.75
N PRO A 382 -7.21 11.36 21.78
CA PRO A 382 -8.19 10.66 20.96
C PRO A 382 -7.99 11.03 19.48
N LEU A 383 -7.54 10.06 18.69
CA LEU A 383 -7.33 10.21 17.25
C LEU A 383 -8.66 10.19 16.49
N LEU A 384 -9.56 9.26 16.84
CA LEU A 384 -10.93 9.18 16.36
C LEU A 384 -11.87 8.85 17.53
N GLU A 385 -13.06 9.45 17.53
CA GLU A 385 -14.09 9.22 18.55
C GLU A 385 -15.44 8.92 17.89
N GLY A 386 -16.19 7.95 18.41
CA GLY A 386 -17.50 7.59 17.87
C GLY A 386 -18.14 6.39 18.57
N GLU A 387 -19.16 5.81 17.94
CA GLU A 387 -20.07 4.85 18.58
C GLU A 387 -19.40 3.53 18.96
N SER A 388 -18.50 3.03 18.11
CA SER A 388 -17.91 1.70 18.27
C SER A 388 -16.70 1.61 19.21
N ASP A 389 -16.26 2.74 19.79
CA ASP A 389 -15.08 2.98 20.65
C ASP A 389 -14.02 3.88 19.98
N ASN A 390 -13.18 4.53 20.80
CA ASN A 390 -12.22 5.53 20.37
C ASN A 390 -10.88 4.92 19.95
N TYR A 391 -10.30 5.40 18.85
CA TYR A 391 -8.87 5.19 18.57
C TYR A 391 -8.04 6.23 19.30
N MET A 392 -7.10 5.75 20.11
CA MET A 392 -6.16 6.59 20.86
C MET A 392 -4.84 6.72 20.11
N GLY A 393 -4.09 7.79 20.38
CA GLY A 393 -2.84 8.06 19.69
C GLY A 393 -1.85 6.89 19.73
N TRP A 394 -1.79 6.13 20.83
CA TRP A 394 -0.93 4.94 20.94
C TRP A 394 -1.28 3.83 19.95
N GLU A 395 -2.47 3.82 19.33
CA GLU A 395 -2.92 2.80 18.37
C GLU A 395 -2.48 3.08 16.93
N MET A 396 -1.74 4.17 16.70
CA MET A 396 -1.08 4.42 15.43
C MET A 396 0.09 3.46 15.22
N ALA A 397 0.18 2.84 14.05
CA ALA A 397 1.38 2.13 13.63
C ALA A 397 2.40 3.15 13.05
N GLY A 398 3.66 3.05 13.42
CA GLY A 398 4.75 3.70 12.69
C GLY A 398 4.98 2.95 11.40
N SER A 399 4.13 3.13 10.39
CA SER A 399 4.12 2.23 9.23
C SER A 399 3.99 2.91 7.89
N GLY A 400 4.60 2.26 6.88
CA GLY A 400 4.47 2.60 5.47
C GLY A 400 5.80 2.92 4.80
N ALA A 401 6.33 1.99 4.02
CA ALA A 401 7.27 2.26 2.94
C ALA A 401 7.21 1.13 1.90
N MET A 402 7.33 1.50 0.63
CA MET A 402 7.24 0.56 -0.49
C MET A 402 8.60 0.41 -1.17
N GLY A 403 8.98 -0.83 -1.42
CA GLY A 403 10.11 -1.15 -2.29
C GLY A 403 9.67 -1.54 -3.69
N VAL A 404 10.41 -1.10 -4.69
CA VAL A 404 10.13 -1.32 -6.12
C VAL A 404 11.38 -1.83 -6.83
N TRP A 405 11.26 -2.92 -7.57
CA TRP A 405 12.33 -3.39 -8.45
C TRP A 405 12.18 -2.75 -9.83
N ALA A 406 12.78 -1.58 -9.99
CA ALA A 406 12.86 -0.85 -11.26
C ALA A 406 14.26 -0.98 -11.87
N THR A 407 14.35 -0.90 -13.20
CA THR A 407 15.63 -0.90 -13.91
C THR A 407 16.39 0.42 -13.69
N GLU A 408 15.67 1.51 -13.47
CA GLU A 408 16.21 2.86 -13.27
C GLU A 408 15.36 3.64 -12.26
N ASN A 409 15.95 4.67 -11.63
CA ASN A 409 15.21 5.62 -10.79
C ASN A 409 14.58 6.73 -11.66
N THR A 410 13.56 6.37 -12.43
CA THR A 410 12.76 7.30 -13.26
C THR A 410 11.28 7.07 -13.03
N ARG A 411 10.46 8.09 -13.31
CA ARG A 411 8.99 8.01 -13.18
C ARG A 411 8.43 6.85 -13.98
N GLU A 412 8.93 6.68 -15.19
CA GLU A 412 8.55 5.62 -16.12
C GLU A 412 8.90 4.23 -15.60
N ALA A 413 10.17 4.00 -15.22
CA ALA A 413 10.64 2.69 -14.82
C ALA A 413 10.01 2.22 -13.50
N ILE A 414 9.83 3.14 -12.54
CA ILE A 414 9.17 2.86 -11.25
C ILE A 414 7.68 2.60 -11.46
N TRP A 415 6.98 3.43 -12.25
CA TRP A 415 5.56 3.19 -12.56
C TRP A 415 5.35 1.87 -13.30
N ASP A 416 6.20 1.55 -14.27
CA ASP A 416 6.13 0.29 -15.02
C ASP A 416 6.38 -0.91 -14.10
N ALA A 417 7.19 -0.75 -13.05
CA ALA A 417 7.42 -1.75 -12.01
C ALA A 417 6.20 -1.93 -11.10
N MET A 418 5.55 -0.84 -10.71
CA MET A 418 4.27 -0.85 -10.01
C MET A 418 3.18 -1.55 -10.83
N LYS A 419 3.06 -1.23 -12.12
CA LYS A 419 2.07 -1.81 -13.03
C LYS A 419 2.25 -3.31 -13.22
N ARG A 420 3.50 -3.80 -13.30
CA ARG A 420 3.80 -5.25 -13.36
C ARG A 420 3.87 -5.93 -11.99
N ARG A 421 3.60 -5.19 -10.90
CA ARG A 421 3.56 -5.66 -9.50
C ARG A 421 4.88 -6.19 -8.96
N GLU A 422 6.01 -5.75 -9.51
CA GLU A 422 7.33 -6.17 -9.03
C GLU A 422 7.77 -5.31 -7.84
N THR A 423 6.98 -5.40 -6.78
CA THR A 423 6.95 -4.50 -5.64
C THR A 423 6.85 -5.28 -4.34
N PHE A 424 7.13 -4.62 -3.22
CA PHE A 424 6.95 -5.17 -1.89
C PHE A 424 6.64 -4.06 -0.88
N ALA A 425 5.89 -4.42 0.16
CA ALA A 425 5.51 -3.56 1.26
C ALA A 425 6.44 -3.77 2.45
N THR A 426 6.73 -2.71 3.20
CA THR A 426 7.41 -2.78 4.49
C THR A 426 6.65 -1.94 5.50
N THR A 427 6.62 -2.38 6.76
CA THR A 427 6.00 -1.64 7.85
C THR A 427 6.86 -0.51 8.38
N GLY A 428 8.03 -0.21 7.79
CA GLY A 428 8.86 0.92 8.23
C GLY A 428 10.31 0.72 7.81
N PRO A 429 11.03 -0.28 8.35
CA PRO A 429 12.38 -0.59 7.94
C PRO A 429 12.45 -0.97 6.47
N ARG A 430 13.46 -0.47 5.76
CA ARG A 430 13.68 -0.72 4.33
C ARG A 430 14.37 -2.06 4.09
N MET A 431 13.76 -3.13 4.61
CA MET A 431 14.11 -4.52 4.32
C MET A 431 13.93 -4.78 2.82
N THR A 432 14.85 -5.51 2.19
CA THR A 432 14.71 -5.85 0.76
C THR A 432 14.22 -7.28 0.59
N LEU A 433 13.26 -7.51 -0.31
CA LEU A 433 12.73 -8.83 -0.64
C LEU A 433 12.92 -9.17 -2.12
N ARG A 434 13.36 -10.40 -2.40
CA ARG A 434 13.37 -11.00 -3.74
C ARG A 434 12.65 -12.34 -3.70
N PHE A 435 11.77 -12.53 -4.67
CA PHE A 435 11.00 -13.75 -4.80
C PHE A 435 10.86 -14.11 -6.26
N PHE A 436 11.29 -15.33 -6.61
CA PHE A 436 11.17 -15.90 -7.94
C PHE A 436 10.56 -17.29 -7.87
N GLY A 437 9.72 -17.64 -8.84
CA GLY A 437 9.12 -18.96 -9.00
C GLY A 437 9.50 -19.57 -10.36
N GLY A 438 9.83 -20.86 -10.37
CA GLY A 438 10.26 -21.58 -11.57
C GLY A 438 10.30 -23.09 -11.35
N TYR A 439 10.84 -23.86 -12.29
CA TYR A 439 10.83 -25.33 -12.23
C TYR A 439 12.23 -25.97 -12.22
N ASP A 440 13.29 -25.16 -12.23
CA ASP A 440 14.68 -25.63 -12.28
C ASP A 440 15.60 -24.73 -11.44
N PHE A 441 15.12 -24.27 -10.28
CA PHE A 441 15.99 -23.60 -9.30
C PHE A 441 16.72 -24.62 -8.43
N ARG A 442 17.99 -24.33 -8.15
CA ARG A 442 18.92 -25.21 -7.42
C ARG A 442 19.63 -24.41 -6.34
N GLN A 443 20.09 -25.08 -5.30
CA GLN A 443 20.83 -24.42 -4.21
C GLN A 443 22.07 -23.65 -4.70
N SER A 444 22.68 -24.05 -5.82
CA SER A 444 23.80 -23.30 -6.43
C SER A 444 23.41 -21.93 -7.01
N ASP A 445 22.11 -21.67 -7.20
CA ASP A 445 21.58 -20.40 -7.72
C ASP A 445 21.53 -19.29 -6.68
N LEU A 446 21.67 -19.63 -5.41
CA LEU A 446 21.77 -18.65 -4.30
C LEU A 446 23.15 -17.96 -4.26
N GLY A 447 24.06 -18.31 -5.19
CA GLY A 447 25.41 -17.75 -5.32
C GLY A 447 25.45 -16.36 -5.99
N VAL A 448 26.44 -16.14 -6.87
CA VAL A 448 26.95 -14.81 -7.25
C VAL A 448 25.92 -13.88 -7.92
N ASP A 449 24.88 -14.40 -8.60
CA ASP A 449 23.80 -13.56 -9.13
C ASP A 449 22.43 -14.29 -9.10
N LEU A 450 21.78 -14.29 -7.92
CA LEU A 450 20.45 -14.89 -7.74
C LEU A 450 19.38 -14.22 -8.63
N ALA A 451 19.56 -12.93 -8.96
CA ALA A 451 18.62 -12.19 -9.80
C ALA A 451 18.72 -12.70 -11.24
N GLU A 452 19.93 -12.89 -11.77
CA GLU A 452 20.15 -13.50 -13.08
C GLU A 452 19.44 -14.84 -13.21
N ALA A 453 19.64 -15.73 -12.23
CA ALA A 453 18.97 -17.02 -12.18
C ALA A 453 17.44 -16.87 -12.20
N GLY A 454 16.91 -15.98 -11.36
CA GLY A 454 15.49 -15.68 -11.24
C GLY A 454 14.85 -15.22 -12.55
N TYR A 455 15.45 -14.24 -13.23
CA TYR A 455 14.91 -13.69 -14.48
C TYR A 455 15.13 -14.58 -15.70
N GLN A 456 16.17 -15.42 -15.72
CA GLN A 456 16.43 -16.32 -16.86
C GLN A 456 15.62 -17.61 -16.78
N ARG A 457 15.32 -18.13 -15.58
CA ARG A 457 14.74 -19.48 -15.41
C ARG A 457 13.40 -19.51 -14.67
N GLY A 458 12.86 -18.36 -14.29
CA GLY A 458 11.57 -18.26 -13.61
C GLY A 458 10.86 -16.95 -13.91
N VAL A 459 9.95 -16.61 -13.00
CA VAL A 459 9.19 -15.36 -13.02
C VAL A 459 9.38 -14.64 -11.68
N PRO A 460 9.46 -13.30 -11.67
CA PRO A 460 9.55 -12.53 -10.44
C PRO A 460 8.20 -12.46 -9.73
N MET A 461 8.20 -12.03 -8.46
CA MET A 461 6.99 -11.60 -7.78
C MET A 461 6.19 -10.59 -8.61
N GLY A 462 4.86 -10.69 -8.52
CA GLY A 462 3.92 -9.92 -9.35
C GLY A 462 3.46 -10.63 -10.62
N ALA A 463 4.11 -11.74 -10.99
CA ALA A 463 3.88 -12.47 -12.23
C ALA A 463 3.15 -13.82 -12.06
N ASP A 464 2.77 -14.39 -13.21
CA ASP A 464 2.15 -15.71 -13.31
C ASP A 464 3.20 -16.79 -13.56
N LEU A 465 3.20 -17.82 -12.72
CA LEU A 465 3.90 -19.07 -12.98
C LEU A 465 2.95 -20.03 -13.71
N LYS A 466 3.17 -20.23 -15.01
CA LYS A 466 2.35 -21.15 -15.82
C LYS A 466 2.74 -22.60 -15.52
N ALA A 467 1.74 -23.49 -15.46
CA ALA A 467 1.95 -24.91 -15.26
C ALA A 467 2.98 -25.51 -16.22
N ASP A 468 3.91 -26.27 -15.65
CA ASP A 468 4.93 -27.00 -16.40
C ASP A 468 4.30 -28.11 -17.27
N SER A 469 4.83 -28.30 -18.48
CA SER A 469 4.33 -29.33 -19.40
C SER A 469 4.46 -30.73 -18.84
N ASP A 470 5.45 -30.99 -17.99
CA ASP A 470 5.72 -32.30 -17.41
C ASP A 470 5.17 -32.44 -15.98
N GLY A 471 4.40 -31.45 -15.52
CA GLY A 471 3.76 -31.46 -14.20
C GLY A 471 4.74 -31.32 -13.04
N ARG A 472 5.93 -30.73 -13.28
CA ARG A 472 6.92 -30.50 -12.22
C ARG A 472 6.37 -29.60 -11.12
N VAL A 473 6.81 -29.89 -9.90
CA VAL A 473 6.52 -29.06 -8.72
C VAL A 473 7.32 -27.76 -8.82
N PRO A 474 6.70 -26.58 -8.58
CA PRO A 474 7.43 -25.32 -8.60
C PRO A 474 8.46 -25.26 -7.47
N THR A 475 9.59 -24.69 -7.82
CA THR A 475 10.69 -24.32 -6.93
C THR A 475 10.77 -22.80 -6.86
N PHE A 476 11.13 -22.28 -5.71
CA PHE A 476 11.15 -20.85 -5.46
C PHE A 476 12.52 -20.42 -4.91
N ILE A 477 13.07 -19.34 -5.46
CA ILE A 477 14.15 -18.61 -4.81
C ILE A 477 13.51 -17.55 -3.92
N VAL A 478 13.77 -17.65 -2.62
CA VAL A 478 13.34 -16.67 -1.63
C VAL A 478 14.57 -16.01 -1.05
N ALA A 479 14.61 -14.68 -1.02
CA ALA A 479 15.70 -13.95 -0.41
C ALA A 479 15.21 -12.68 0.28
N ALA A 480 15.80 -12.39 1.43
CA ALA A 480 15.53 -11.22 2.22
C ALA A 480 16.80 -10.69 2.87
N GLN A 481 16.90 -9.38 2.98
CA GLN A 481 17.96 -8.71 3.71
C GLN A 481 17.34 -7.69 4.65
N ARG A 482 17.88 -7.60 5.87
CA ARG A 482 17.46 -6.56 6.80
C ARG A 482 17.72 -5.18 6.24
N ASP A 483 17.06 -4.17 6.80
CA ASP A 483 17.51 -2.80 6.63
C ASP A 483 18.92 -2.67 7.22
N PRO A 484 19.91 -2.12 6.47
CA PRO A 484 21.24 -1.86 7.02
C PRO A 484 21.24 -1.02 8.31
N GLN A 485 20.23 -0.17 8.51
CA GLN A 485 20.05 0.64 9.72
C GLN A 485 19.07 0.02 10.74
N GLY A 486 18.45 -1.12 10.42
CA GLY A 486 17.44 -1.79 11.23
C GLY A 486 17.90 -3.06 11.93
N ALA A 487 16.94 -3.82 12.44
CA ALA A 487 17.19 -5.02 13.23
C ALA A 487 17.46 -6.25 12.37
N ASN A 488 18.10 -7.27 12.96
CA ASN A 488 18.28 -8.56 12.31
C ASN A 488 16.94 -9.26 12.05
N LEU A 489 16.95 -10.22 11.11
CA LEU A 489 15.77 -10.97 10.74
C LEU A 489 15.47 -12.12 11.74
N ASP A 490 14.21 -12.25 12.14
CA ASP A 490 13.67 -13.40 12.88
C ASP A 490 13.49 -14.58 11.92
N ARG A 491 12.60 -14.43 10.94
CA ARG A 491 12.21 -15.51 10.04
C ARG A 491 11.66 -15.00 8.71
N LEU A 492 11.75 -15.86 7.70
CA LEU A 492 11.14 -15.72 6.39
C LEU A 492 10.09 -16.81 6.21
N GLN A 493 8.89 -16.39 5.85
CA GLN A 493 7.74 -17.23 5.61
C GLN A 493 7.31 -17.17 4.14
N VAL A 494 6.86 -18.31 3.61
CA VAL A 494 6.05 -18.37 2.39
C VAL A 494 4.60 -18.58 2.82
N ILE A 495 3.72 -17.68 2.39
CA ILE A 495 2.27 -17.82 2.59
C ILE A 495 1.68 -18.29 1.26
N LYS A 496 1.03 -19.46 1.30
CA LYS A 496 0.30 -20.05 0.19
C LYS A 496 -1.19 -19.88 0.43
N GLY A 497 -1.92 -19.43 -0.59
CA GLY A 497 -3.38 -19.55 -0.65
C GLY A 497 -3.78 -20.31 -1.90
N TRP A 498 -4.85 -21.09 -1.85
CA TRP A 498 -5.35 -21.85 -3.01
C TRP A 498 -6.88 -22.00 -2.98
N VAL A 499 -7.45 -22.38 -4.12
CA VAL A 499 -8.83 -22.87 -4.23
C VAL A 499 -8.78 -24.38 -4.35
N ASP A 500 -9.46 -25.10 -3.45
CA ASP A 500 -9.49 -26.55 -3.45
C ASP A 500 -10.51 -27.13 -4.45
N VAL A 501 -10.63 -28.46 -4.48
CA VAL A 501 -11.50 -29.19 -5.41
C VAL A 501 -13.00 -28.94 -5.17
N ASP A 502 -13.37 -28.50 -3.98
CA ASP A 502 -14.75 -28.17 -3.61
C ASP A 502 -15.07 -26.70 -3.92
N GLY A 503 -14.08 -25.92 -4.37
CA GLY A 503 -14.20 -24.49 -4.66
C GLY A 503 -13.98 -23.61 -3.42
N GLU A 504 -13.59 -24.20 -2.29
CA GLU A 504 -13.33 -23.48 -1.05
C GLU A 504 -11.92 -22.89 -1.04
N VAL A 505 -11.78 -21.77 -0.35
CA VAL A 505 -10.50 -21.07 -0.24
C VAL A 505 -9.72 -21.55 0.97
N GLN A 506 -8.43 -21.81 0.77
CA GLN A 506 -7.55 -22.38 1.78
C GLN A 506 -6.26 -21.58 1.89
N GLU A 507 -5.56 -21.72 3.03
CA GLU A 507 -4.25 -21.11 3.23
C GLU A 507 -3.31 -21.96 4.07
N ARG A 508 -2.00 -21.71 3.89
CA ARG A 508 -0.95 -22.32 4.70
C ARG A 508 0.26 -21.41 4.77
N ILE A 509 0.88 -21.38 5.95
CA ILE A 509 2.09 -20.61 6.22
C ILE A 509 3.24 -21.59 6.43
N TYR A 510 4.35 -21.36 5.74
CA TYR A 510 5.56 -22.15 5.85
C TYR A 510 6.69 -21.26 6.37
N ASP A 511 7.26 -21.57 7.52
CA ASP A 511 8.57 -21.03 7.91
C ASP A 511 9.64 -21.69 7.02
N VAL A 512 10.33 -20.91 6.19
CA VAL A 512 11.28 -21.42 5.18
C VAL A 512 12.73 -21.19 5.58
N ALA A 513 12.99 -20.08 6.29
CA ALA A 513 14.28 -19.80 6.91
C ALA A 513 14.06 -19.03 8.22
N TRP A 514 14.89 -19.28 9.22
CA TRP A 514 14.82 -18.59 10.51
C TRP A 514 16.15 -18.63 11.23
N SER A 515 16.32 -17.68 12.14
CA SER A 515 17.56 -17.46 12.87
C SER A 515 17.69 -18.28 14.16
N ASP A 516 18.89 -18.22 14.75
CA ASP A 516 19.25 -18.73 16.08
C ASP A 516 19.11 -20.25 16.28
N GLY A 517 19.08 -21.03 15.19
CA GLY A 517 19.05 -22.49 15.25
C GLY A 517 17.84 -23.07 16.01
N ARG A 518 16.76 -22.28 16.12
CA ARG A 518 15.50 -22.69 16.75
C ARG A 518 14.92 -23.91 16.04
N LYS A 519 14.14 -24.70 16.77
CA LYS A 519 13.46 -25.88 16.22
C LYS A 519 11.97 -25.77 16.47
N PRO A 520 11.12 -26.12 15.48
CA PRO A 520 9.70 -26.24 15.70
C PRO A 520 9.37 -27.17 16.87
N GLY A 521 8.33 -26.82 17.63
CA GLY A 521 7.77 -27.63 18.70
C GLY A 521 7.07 -28.90 18.16
N ALA A 522 6.52 -29.69 19.08
CA ALA A 522 5.75 -30.88 18.74
C ALA A 522 4.45 -30.57 17.98
N ASP A 523 3.96 -29.33 18.09
CA ASP A 523 2.84 -28.75 17.36
C ASP A 523 3.23 -28.23 15.96
N GLY A 524 4.51 -28.35 15.58
CA GLY A 524 5.04 -27.86 14.32
C GLY A 524 5.29 -26.35 14.29
N LYS A 525 5.06 -25.63 15.40
CA LYS A 525 5.23 -24.18 15.47
C LYS A 525 6.64 -23.79 15.85
N LEU A 526 7.20 -22.80 15.18
CA LEU A 526 8.52 -22.26 15.49
C LEU A 526 8.43 -21.29 16.69
N PRO A 527 9.14 -21.55 17.81
CA PRO A 527 9.12 -20.66 18.97
C PRO A 527 9.50 -19.22 18.61
N ALA A 528 8.90 -18.26 19.33
CA ALA A 528 9.23 -16.84 19.20
C ALA A 528 10.75 -16.61 19.33
N VAL A 529 11.28 -15.70 18.53
CA VAL A 529 12.64 -15.20 18.74
C VAL A 529 12.70 -14.46 20.08
N GLY A 530 13.86 -14.46 20.72
CA GLY A 530 14.04 -13.67 21.94
C GLY A 530 13.90 -12.17 21.69
N SER A 531 13.98 -11.36 22.74
CA SER A 531 14.05 -9.90 22.61
C SER A 531 15.39 -9.36 23.12
N THR A 532 15.89 -8.34 22.44
CA THR A 532 17.11 -7.60 22.82
C THR A 532 16.84 -6.15 23.18
N VAL A 533 15.55 -5.77 23.25
CA VAL A 533 15.13 -4.41 23.57
C VAL A 533 15.52 -4.04 25.00
N ASP A 534 16.26 -2.95 25.15
CA ASP A 534 16.51 -2.23 26.40
C ASP A 534 15.41 -1.17 26.55
N THR A 535 14.37 -1.51 27.32
CA THR A 535 13.21 -0.63 27.56
C THR A 535 13.54 0.60 28.41
N ALA A 536 14.70 0.64 29.08
CA ALA A 536 15.12 1.82 29.82
C ALA A 536 15.71 2.89 28.88
N LYS A 537 16.19 2.50 27.69
CA LYS A 537 16.87 3.39 26.74
C LYS A 537 16.18 3.52 25.39
N ALA A 538 15.15 2.72 25.13
CA ALA A 538 14.54 2.58 23.80
C ALA A 538 15.60 2.19 22.74
N THR A 539 16.43 1.20 23.06
CA THR A 539 17.47 0.69 22.15
C THR A 539 17.34 -0.83 22.04
N TYR A 540 18.01 -1.43 21.07
CA TYR A 540 18.10 -2.89 20.91
C TYR A 540 19.49 -3.27 20.39
N SER A 541 19.79 -4.57 20.32
CA SER A 541 21.05 -5.07 19.76
C SER A 541 20.82 -6.24 18.81
N ASN A 542 21.59 -6.30 17.73
CA ASN A 542 21.58 -7.39 16.76
C ASN A 542 22.42 -8.61 17.20
N ARG A 543 22.31 -8.99 18.49
CA ARG A 543 23.00 -10.16 19.07
C ARG A 543 22.27 -11.49 18.83
N ILE A 544 21.05 -11.41 18.31
CA ILE A 544 20.20 -12.51 17.86
C ILE A 544 19.68 -12.15 16.47
N GLY A 545 19.08 -13.11 15.76
CA GLY A 545 18.63 -12.86 14.38
C GLY A 545 19.78 -12.91 13.37
N ASP A 546 19.44 -13.02 12.09
CA ASP A 546 20.40 -13.06 10.98
C ASP A 546 20.31 -11.81 10.08
N ASP A 547 21.42 -11.43 9.42
CA ASP A 547 21.45 -10.27 8.52
C ASP A 547 20.63 -10.48 7.23
N ALA A 548 20.54 -11.73 6.76
CA ALA A 548 19.89 -12.08 5.51
C ALA A 548 19.45 -13.55 5.50
N PHE A 549 18.44 -13.84 4.68
CA PHE A 549 18.04 -15.19 4.32
C PHE A 549 18.09 -15.36 2.81
N ALA A 550 18.54 -16.53 2.36
CA ALA A 550 18.43 -16.98 0.98
C ALA A 550 18.18 -18.49 0.98
N ALA A 551 17.14 -18.94 0.30
CA ALA A 551 16.80 -20.36 0.20
C ALA A 551 16.17 -20.69 -1.15
N VAL A 552 16.40 -21.92 -1.60
CA VAL A 552 15.54 -22.57 -2.60
C VAL A 552 14.54 -23.45 -1.88
N TRP A 553 13.26 -23.16 -2.07
CA TRP A 553 12.14 -23.83 -1.42
C TRP A 553 11.23 -24.49 -2.45
N THR A 554 10.65 -25.63 -2.08
CA THR A 554 9.69 -26.38 -2.90
C THR A 554 8.44 -26.58 -2.08
N ASP A 555 7.27 -26.34 -2.67
CA ASP A 555 5.99 -26.55 -2.00
C ASP A 555 5.77 -28.06 -1.74
N PRO A 556 5.77 -28.51 -0.46
CA PRO A 556 5.61 -29.93 -0.14
C PRO A 556 4.17 -30.42 -0.31
N ASP A 557 3.20 -29.51 -0.36
CA ASP A 557 1.77 -29.80 -0.47
C ASP A 557 1.22 -29.33 -1.84
N PHE A 558 2.07 -29.32 -2.87
CA PHE A 558 1.70 -28.83 -4.19
C PHE A 558 0.72 -29.77 -4.91
N ASP A 559 -0.34 -29.18 -5.45
CA ASP A 559 -1.27 -29.85 -6.36
C ASP A 559 -1.33 -29.06 -7.67
N ALA A 560 -0.92 -29.70 -8.76
CA ALA A 560 -0.83 -29.08 -10.08
C ALA A 560 -2.19 -28.67 -10.67
N SER A 561 -3.30 -29.20 -10.13
CA SER A 561 -4.66 -28.88 -10.55
C SER A 561 -5.23 -27.63 -9.88
N GLN A 562 -4.66 -27.19 -8.77
CA GLN A 562 -5.19 -26.09 -7.96
C GLN A 562 -4.63 -24.74 -8.38
N ARG A 563 -5.48 -23.73 -8.49
CA ARG A 563 -5.03 -22.33 -8.57
C ARG A 563 -4.47 -21.94 -7.22
N ALA A 564 -3.27 -21.36 -7.20
CA ALA A 564 -2.62 -20.95 -5.98
C ALA A 564 -1.88 -19.63 -6.15
N PHE A 565 -1.70 -18.89 -5.06
CA PHE A 565 -0.72 -17.82 -4.97
C PHE A 565 0.28 -18.11 -3.86
N TYR A 566 1.45 -17.51 -3.98
CA TYR A 566 2.51 -17.54 -2.97
C TYR A 566 3.02 -16.12 -2.75
N TYR A 567 3.20 -15.67 -1.52
CA TYR A 567 3.96 -14.44 -1.23
C TYR A 567 4.86 -14.65 -0.02
N LEU A 568 5.87 -13.79 0.11
CA LEU A 568 6.80 -13.82 1.23
C LEU A 568 6.33 -12.87 2.34
N ARG A 569 6.47 -13.31 3.59
CA ARG A 569 6.48 -12.44 4.77
C ARG A 569 7.80 -12.59 5.49
N VAL A 570 8.45 -11.48 5.80
CA VAL A 570 9.67 -11.46 6.60
C VAL A 570 9.40 -10.70 7.88
N LEU A 571 9.93 -11.20 8.98
CA LEU A 571 9.85 -10.59 10.30
C LEU A 571 11.26 -10.26 10.76
N GLU A 572 11.45 -9.06 11.33
CA GLU A 572 12.65 -8.75 12.11
C GLU A 572 12.49 -9.20 13.57
N ILE A 573 13.60 -9.21 14.30
CA ILE A 573 13.59 -9.41 15.74
C ILE A 573 12.84 -8.25 16.45
N PRO A 574 12.34 -8.45 17.68
CA PRO A 574 11.63 -7.40 18.39
C PRO A 574 12.41 -6.08 18.52
N THR A 575 11.73 -4.97 18.20
CA THR A 575 12.26 -3.61 18.21
C THR A 575 11.42 -2.68 19.10
N PRO A 576 12.00 -1.56 19.59
CA PRO A 576 11.24 -0.52 20.29
C PRO A 576 10.18 0.10 19.39
N ARG A 577 8.95 0.21 19.90
CA ARG A 577 7.88 1.00 19.26
C ARG A 577 8.01 2.48 19.62
N TRP A 578 7.42 3.39 18.85
CA TRP A 578 7.46 4.84 19.04
C TRP A 578 6.93 5.26 20.41
N THR A 579 6.02 4.48 20.99
CA THR A 579 5.53 4.65 22.36
C THR A 579 6.65 4.49 23.40
N LEU A 580 7.60 3.58 23.17
CA LEU A 580 8.79 3.42 24.01
C LEU A 580 9.78 4.57 23.82
N TYR A 581 9.97 5.04 22.60
CA TYR A 581 10.78 6.23 22.34
C TYR A 581 10.19 7.46 23.04
N ASP A 582 8.88 7.67 22.98
CA ASP A 582 8.19 8.77 23.67
C ASP A 582 8.29 8.64 25.21
N LYS A 583 8.16 7.42 25.74
CA LYS A 583 8.36 7.14 27.17
C LYS A 583 9.75 7.58 27.64
N VAL A 584 10.80 7.26 26.87
CA VAL A 584 12.19 7.61 27.21
C VAL A 584 12.50 9.09 26.95
N ARG A 585 12.06 9.65 25.81
CA ARG A 585 12.38 11.03 25.38
C ARG A 585 11.61 12.09 26.14
N TYR A 586 10.32 11.84 26.42
CA TYR A 586 9.40 12.82 26.97
C TYR A 586 8.92 12.48 28.39
N GLY A 587 9.34 11.33 28.94
CA GLY A 587 8.87 10.86 30.25
C GLY A 587 7.37 10.61 30.26
N ALA A 588 6.81 10.11 29.16
CA ALA A 588 5.41 9.71 29.06
C ALA A 588 5.14 8.51 29.97
N ASP A 589 4.10 8.63 30.81
CA ASP A 589 3.69 7.56 31.73
C ASP A 589 2.50 6.82 31.11
N MET A 590 2.75 5.60 30.64
CA MET A 590 1.79 4.78 29.89
C MET A 590 1.45 3.52 30.68
N PRO A 591 0.18 3.08 30.71
CA PRO A 591 -0.22 1.83 31.35
C PRO A 591 0.32 0.62 30.57
N ASP A 592 0.37 -0.55 31.23
CA ASP A 592 0.88 -1.81 30.66
C ASP A 592 0.12 -2.28 29.41
N SER A 593 -1.10 -1.77 29.17
CA SER A 593 -1.89 -2.05 27.97
C SER A 593 -1.32 -1.40 26.71
N VAL A 594 -0.45 -0.38 26.83
CA VAL A 594 0.17 0.27 25.69
C VAL A 594 1.44 -0.51 25.30
N PRO A 595 1.48 -1.12 24.10
CA PRO A 595 2.65 -1.89 23.67
C PRO A 595 3.85 -0.96 23.51
N LEU A 596 5.00 -1.39 24.05
CA LEU A 596 6.29 -0.70 23.97
C LEU A 596 7.28 -1.37 23.01
N VAL A 597 6.96 -2.58 22.57
CA VAL A 597 7.79 -3.42 21.71
C VAL A 597 6.89 -4.06 20.67
N HIS A 598 7.38 -4.18 19.45
CA HIS A 598 6.70 -4.84 18.34
C HIS A 598 7.71 -5.58 17.46
N GLN A 599 7.25 -6.14 16.34
CA GLN A 599 8.11 -6.73 15.30
C GLN A 599 7.68 -6.19 13.94
N GLU A 600 8.60 -5.51 13.26
CA GLU A 600 8.40 -5.04 11.90
C GLU A 600 8.45 -6.19 10.90
N ARG A 601 7.91 -5.91 9.72
CA ARG A 601 7.71 -6.92 8.68
C ARG A 601 7.72 -6.35 7.28
N ALA A 602 7.93 -7.24 6.32
CA ALA A 602 7.84 -6.95 4.90
C ALA A 602 7.05 -8.03 4.17
N PHE A 603 6.37 -7.64 3.09
CA PHE A 603 5.53 -8.51 2.26
C PHE A 603 5.88 -8.38 0.79
N SER A 604 6.17 -9.49 0.11
CA SER A 604 6.36 -9.45 -1.35
C SER A 604 5.01 -9.36 -2.07
N SER A 605 5.01 -8.87 -3.30
CA SER A 605 3.91 -9.21 -4.22
C SER A 605 3.78 -10.74 -4.39
N PRO A 606 2.57 -11.25 -4.69
CA PRO A 606 2.39 -12.68 -4.92
C PRO A 606 2.96 -13.16 -6.27
N ILE A 607 3.30 -14.43 -6.35
CA ILE A 607 3.39 -15.20 -7.60
C ILE A 607 2.16 -16.08 -7.70
N TRP A 608 1.44 -16.00 -8.82
CA TRP A 608 0.24 -16.82 -9.05
C TRP A 608 0.57 -18.04 -9.90
N TYR A 609 0.32 -19.24 -9.38
CA TYR A 609 0.36 -20.47 -10.17
C TYR A 609 -0.94 -20.64 -10.95
N VAL A 610 -0.80 -20.84 -12.27
CA VAL A 610 -1.92 -21.03 -13.19
C VAL A 610 -1.90 -22.47 -13.71
N PRO A 611 -2.87 -23.33 -13.30
CA PRO A 611 -3.00 -24.71 -13.77
C PRO A 611 -3.16 -24.83 -15.28
N LYS A 612 -2.95 -26.05 -15.80
CA LYS A 612 -3.37 -26.38 -17.18
C LYS A 612 -4.90 -26.33 -17.25
N GLY A 613 -5.41 -25.58 -18.21
CA GLY A 613 -6.84 -25.43 -18.48
C GLY A 613 -7.48 -26.67 -19.07
#